data_AF-A0A8H4QIE8-F1
#
_entry.id   AF-A0A8H4QIE8-F1
#
_cell.length_a   1.000
_cell.length_b   1.000
_cell.length_c   1.000
_cell.angle_alpha   90.00
_cell.angle_beta   90.00
_cell.angle_gamma   90.00
#
_symmetry.space_group_name_H-M   'P 1'
#
loop_
_entity.id
_entity.type
_entity.pdbx_description
1 polymer ?
#
loop_
_entity_poly.entity_id
_entity_poly.type
_entity_poly.pdbx_seq_one_letter_code
_entity_poly.pdbx_strand_id
1 'polypeptide(L)'
;MDQIYSRAAAVVAWLGEASEDSDIAMEALDQCSKFRGYYPKNSQIEKFSPAQVTALNQLFKRGYWNRGWIIQEVAHGGGRSFIVCGKKWVAWECIDWCRIEQERESELLDGTGVGDFAVREYSEEILAASLARAMIMDGACQPYFAQLLHLSRGRQATAPVDKVFGILGLASRDIQEAIIPDYNKPLREVLVEATTEVIL
;
A
#
# COMPACT_ATOMS: atom_id res chain seq x y z
N MET A 1 11.51 -7.28 12.80
CA MET A 1 10.72 -8.11 11.84
C MET A 1 10.82 -7.57 10.41
N ASP A 2 11.07 -6.27 10.26
CA ASP A 2 11.70 -5.62 9.09
C ASP A 2 12.76 -6.44 8.32
N GLN A 3 13.58 -7.23 9.01
CA GLN A 3 14.67 -8.01 8.39
C GLN A 3 14.20 -9.05 7.36
N ILE A 4 12.96 -9.53 7.46
CA ILE A 4 12.43 -10.56 6.55
C ILE A 4 12.24 -9.96 5.15
N TYR A 5 11.48 -8.87 5.04
CA TYR A 5 11.16 -8.25 3.75
C TYR A 5 12.32 -7.44 3.19
N SER A 6 13.11 -6.77 4.05
CA SER A 6 14.27 -5.99 3.58
C SER A 6 15.35 -6.87 2.95
N ARG A 7 15.55 -8.10 3.46
CA ARG A 7 16.55 -9.06 2.93
C ARG A 7 16.00 -10.02 1.87
N ALA A 8 14.70 -9.99 1.59
CA ALA A 8 14.09 -10.86 0.59
C ALA A 8 14.62 -10.55 -0.82
N ALA A 9 14.85 -11.57 -1.64
CA ALA A 9 15.19 -11.37 -3.05
C ALA A 9 14.02 -10.72 -3.82
N ALA A 10 12.79 -11.08 -3.45
CA ALA A 10 11.55 -10.48 -3.93
C ALA A 10 10.46 -10.60 -2.85
N VAL A 11 9.55 -9.64 -2.83
CA VAL A 11 8.32 -9.70 -2.02
C VAL A 11 7.14 -9.88 -2.96
N VAL A 12 6.35 -10.93 -2.74
CA VAL A 12 5.25 -11.30 -3.62
C VAL A 12 3.91 -11.12 -2.92
N ALA A 13 3.15 -10.14 -3.41
CA ALA A 13 1.78 -9.86 -3.06
C ALA A 13 0.84 -10.78 -3.86
N TRP A 14 0.60 -11.99 -3.36
CA TRP A 14 -0.30 -12.94 -4.02
C TRP A 14 -1.78 -12.62 -3.70
N LEU A 15 -2.53 -12.26 -4.74
CA LEU A 15 -3.95 -11.88 -4.66
C LEU A 15 -4.91 -13.07 -4.85
N GLY A 16 -4.40 -14.29 -4.93
CA GLY A 16 -5.18 -15.51 -5.22
C GLY A 16 -5.22 -15.87 -6.72
N GLU A 17 -6.11 -16.79 -7.05
CA GLU A 17 -6.34 -17.27 -8.42
C GLU A 17 -6.92 -16.17 -9.34
N ALA A 18 -6.90 -16.43 -10.64
CA ALA A 18 -7.57 -15.58 -11.62
C ALA A 18 -9.10 -15.67 -11.44
N SER A 19 -9.76 -14.51 -11.46
CA SER A 19 -11.21 -14.35 -11.66
C SER A 19 -11.50 -13.81 -13.07
N GLU A 20 -12.77 -13.85 -13.48
CA GLU A 20 -13.23 -13.42 -14.81
C GLU A 20 -12.71 -12.04 -15.24
N ASP A 21 -12.59 -11.12 -14.29
CA ASP A 21 -12.19 -9.72 -14.48
C ASP A 21 -10.73 -9.43 -14.08
N SER A 22 -10.07 -10.33 -13.35
CA SER A 22 -8.74 -10.04 -12.81
C SER A 22 -7.66 -9.88 -13.86
N ASP A 23 -7.77 -10.57 -15.00
CA ASP A 23 -6.81 -10.42 -16.09
C ASP A 23 -6.89 -9.02 -16.72
N ILE A 24 -8.10 -8.45 -16.81
CA ILE A 24 -8.34 -7.08 -17.26
C ILE A 24 -7.69 -6.09 -16.28
N ALA A 25 -7.84 -6.32 -14.98
CA ALA A 25 -7.24 -5.48 -13.94
C ALA A 25 -5.69 -5.54 -13.98
N MET A 26 -5.12 -6.74 -14.12
CA MET A 26 -3.67 -6.94 -14.19
C MET A 26 -3.08 -6.32 -15.46
N GLU A 27 -3.79 -6.38 -16.59
CA GLU A 27 -3.40 -5.72 -17.84
C GLU A 27 -3.51 -4.20 -17.73
N ALA A 28 -4.53 -3.68 -17.07
CA ALA A 28 -4.66 -2.24 -16.79
C ALA A 28 -3.49 -1.73 -15.93
N LEU A 29 -3.12 -2.47 -14.87
CA LEU A 29 -1.93 -2.15 -14.07
C LEU A 29 -0.64 -2.22 -14.91
N ASP A 30 -0.50 -3.21 -15.78
CA ASP A 30 0.69 -3.34 -16.62
C ASP A 30 0.79 -2.23 -17.68
N GLN A 31 -0.32 -1.65 -18.13
CA GLN A 31 -0.28 -0.46 -19.00
C GLN A 31 0.46 0.71 -18.32
N CYS A 32 0.34 0.85 -17.00
CA CYS A 32 1.07 1.84 -16.22
C CYS A 32 2.58 1.52 -16.12
N SER A 33 3.00 0.27 -16.36
CA SER A 33 4.41 -0.13 -16.30
C SER A 33 5.25 0.50 -17.41
N LYS A 34 4.63 0.94 -18.51
CA LYS A 34 5.28 1.65 -19.62
C LYS A 34 5.90 2.99 -19.22
N PHE A 35 5.53 3.54 -18.06
CA PHE A 35 6.01 4.84 -17.56
C PHE A 35 7.14 4.71 -16.52
N ARG A 36 7.67 3.50 -16.28
CA ARG A 36 8.79 3.28 -15.34
C ARG A 36 9.99 4.20 -15.65
N GLY A 37 10.24 5.16 -14.76
CA GLY A 37 11.45 5.99 -14.76
C GLY A 37 11.46 7.21 -15.69
N TYR A 38 10.37 7.49 -16.43
CA TYR A 38 10.29 8.69 -17.27
C TYR A 38 8.85 9.19 -17.39
N TYR A 39 8.63 10.45 -17.00
CA TYR A 39 7.35 11.14 -17.17
C TYR A 39 7.47 12.15 -18.33
N PRO A 40 6.92 11.86 -19.51
CA PRO A 40 6.70 12.92 -20.47
C PRO A 40 5.66 13.86 -19.85
N LYS A 41 5.99 15.14 -19.62
CA LYS A 41 5.05 16.15 -19.09
C LYS A 41 3.72 16.23 -19.87
N ASN A 42 3.67 15.65 -21.07
CA ASN A 42 2.54 15.63 -21.99
C ASN A 42 2.05 14.21 -22.33
N SER A 43 2.38 13.17 -21.56
CA SER A 43 1.79 11.85 -21.79
C SER A 43 0.31 11.91 -21.42
N GLN A 44 -0.55 11.87 -22.43
CA GLN A 44 -1.95 11.52 -22.23
C GLN A 44 -1.97 10.03 -21.89
N ILE A 45 -2.02 9.72 -20.60
CA ILE A 45 -2.34 8.36 -20.19
C ILE A 45 -3.78 8.13 -20.67
N GLU A 46 -3.98 7.09 -21.48
CA GLU A 46 -5.33 6.71 -21.87
C GLU A 46 -6.12 6.41 -20.59
N LYS A 47 -7.22 7.15 -20.39
CA LYS A 47 -8.11 6.91 -19.25
C LYS A 47 -8.51 5.45 -19.24
N PHE A 48 -8.51 4.82 -18.06
CA PHE A 48 -9.04 3.48 -17.93
C PHE A 48 -10.49 3.44 -18.42
N SER A 49 -10.79 2.45 -19.26
CA SER A 49 -12.16 2.16 -19.66
C SER A 49 -13.02 1.78 -18.45
N PRO A 50 -14.35 1.94 -18.50
CA PRO A 50 -15.24 1.54 -17.41
C PRO A 50 -15.07 0.07 -16.98
N ALA A 51 -14.74 -0.81 -17.92
CA ALA A 51 -14.45 -2.22 -17.65
C ALA A 51 -13.16 -2.40 -16.84
N GLN A 52 -12.10 -1.66 -17.19
CA GLN A 52 -10.84 -1.67 -16.42
C GLN A 52 -11.03 -1.10 -15.02
N VAL A 53 -11.78 0.00 -14.87
CA VAL A 53 -12.09 0.56 -13.55
C VAL A 53 -12.83 -0.46 -12.68
N THR A 54 -13.87 -1.10 -13.24
CA THR A 54 -14.62 -2.14 -12.53
C THR A 54 -13.73 -3.30 -12.11
N ALA A 55 -12.89 -3.79 -13.03
CA ALA A 55 -11.96 -4.89 -12.77
C ALA A 55 -10.93 -4.55 -11.69
N LEU A 56 -10.36 -3.33 -11.73
CA LEU A 56 -9.44 -2.82 -10.70
C LEU A 56 -10.13 -2.78 -9.34
N ASN A 57 -11.35 -2.25 -9.25
CA ASN A 57 -12.09 -2.17 -7.99
C ASN A 57 -12.37 -3.57 -7.41
N GLN A 58 -12.66 -4.57 -8.24
CA GLN A 58 -12.83 -5.95 -7.78
C GLN A 58 -11.51 -6.60 -7.35
N LEU A 59 -10.42 -6.34 -8.07
CA LEU A 59 -9.08 -6.77 -7.67
C LEU A 59 -8.69 -6.21 -6.29
N PHE A 60 -9.05 -4.96 -6.02
CA PHE A 60 -8.77 -4.24 -4.78
C PHE A 60 -9.68 -4.57 -3.61
N LYS A 61 -10.84 -5.21 -3.86
CA LYS A 61 -11.69 -5.77 -2.80
C LYS A 61 -11.21 -7.10 -2.24
N ARG A 62 -10.16 -7.70 -2.81
CA ARG A 62 -9.64 -9.00 -2.37
C ARG A 62 -9.05 -8.92 -0.96
N GLY A 63 -9.15 -10.02 -0.22
CA GLY A 63 -8.75 -10.09 1.20
C GLY A 63 -7.28 -9.73 1.47
N TYR A 64 -6.40 -9.86 0.47
CA TYR A 64 -4.98 -9.51 0.59
C TYR A 64 -4.77 -8.07 1.09
N TRP A 65 -5.49 -7.10 0.54
CA TRP A 65 -5.32 -5.66 0.82
C TRP A 65 -5.66 -5.28 2.27
N ASN A 66 -6.50 -6.10 2.90
CA ASN A 66 -6.93 -5.92 4.28
C ASN A 66 -5.95 -6.51 5.30
N ARG A 67 -4.87 -7.20 4.90
CA ARG A 67 -3.93 -7.82 5.85
C ARG A 67 -3.10 -6.76 6.59
N GLY A 68 -2.96 -6.87 7.92
CA GLY A 68 -2.18 -5.93 8.74
C GLY A 68 -0.72 -5.78 8.31
N TRP A 69 -0.13 -6.85 7.80
CA TRP A 69 1.30 -6.94 7.45
C TRP A 69 1.67 -6.34 6.09
N ILE A 70 0.69 -6.05 5.23
CA ILE A 70 0.93 -5.61 3.85
C ILE A 70 1.80 -4.35 3.76
N ILE A 71 1.68 -3.41 4.72
CA ILE A 71 2.49 -2.18 4.68
C ILE A 71 3.96 -2.52 4.83
N GLN A 72 4.31 -3.40 5.77
CA GLN A 72 5.68 -3.86 5.94
C GLN A 72 6.18 -4.61 4.71
N GLU A 73 5.36 -5.52 4.16
CA GLU A 73 5.67 -6.30 2.96
C GLU A 73 6.10 -5.36 1.81
N VAL A 74 5.29 -4.34 1.52
CA VAL A 74 5.43 -3.54 0.30
C VAL A 74 6.44 -2.41 0.46
N ALA A 75 6.55 -1.83 1.65
CA ALA A 75 7.50 -0.77 1.94
C ALA A 75 8.95 -1.28 2.00
N HIS A 76 9.21 -2.40 2.67
CA HIS A 76 10.56 -2.97 2.75
C HIS A 76 10.99 -3.73 1.48
N GLY A 77 10.03 -4.31 0.75
CA GLY A 77 10.30 -4.93 -0.54
C GLY A 77 10.78 -3.91 -1.58
N GLY A 78 10.32 -2.66 -1.50
CA GLY A 78 10.72 -1.58 -2.40
C GLY A 78 10.52 -1.96 -3.86
N GLY A 79 11.54 -1.74 -4.70
CA GLY A 79 11.52 -2.10 -6.12
C GLY A 79 11.51 -3.61 -6.43
N ARG A 80 11.51 -4.46 -5.38
CA ARG A 80 11.42 -5.92 -5.48
C ARG A 80 10.05 -6.44 -5.08
N SER A 81 9.07 -5.55 -4.93
CA SER A 81 7.68 -5.89 -4.61
C SER A 81 6.89 -6.15 -5.89
N PHE A 82 6.25 -7.30 -6.00
CA PHE A 82 5.45 -7.72 -7.15
C PHE A 82 4.04 -8.11 -6.72
N ILE A 83 3.06 -7.72 -7.51
CA ILE A 83 1.66 -8.12 -7.36
C ILE A 83 1.41 -9.29 -8.30
N VAL A 84 0.86 -10.38 -7.77
CA VAL A 84 0.61 -11.61 -8.52
C VAL A 84 -0.86 -12.00 -8.38
N CYS A 85 -1.51 -12.25 -9.51
CA CYS A 85 -2.89 -12.75 -9.57
C CYS A 85 -2.98 -13.84 -10.64
N GLY A 86 -3.36 -15.06 -10.24
CA GLY A 86 -3.32 -16.23 -11.11
C GLY A 86 -1.92 -16.42 -11.71
N LYS A 87 -1.81 -16.31 -13.04
CA LYS A 87 -0.54 -16.45 -13.79
C LYS A 87 0.10 -15.13 -14.19
N LYS A 88 -0.54 -14.00 -13.89
CA LYS A 88 -0.07 -12.66 -14.25
C LYS A 88 0.60 -11.99 -13.06
N TRP A 89 1.56 -11.12 -13.35
CA TRP A 89 2.26 -10.35 -12.34
C TRP A 89 2.67 -8.97 -12.87
N VAL A 90 2.72 -8.00 -11.97
CA VAL A 90 3.18 -6.63 -12.23
C VAL A 90 4.05 -6.16 -11.07
N ALA A 91 4.92 -5.17 -11.29
CA ALA A 91 5.67 -4.55 -10.20
C ALA A 91 4.75 -3.61 -9.40
N TRP A 92 5.01 -3.47 -8.10
CA TRP A 92 4.18 -2.65 -7.20
C TRP A 92 4.06 -1.19 -7.64
N GLU A 93 5.11 -0.64 -8.27
CA GLU A 93 5.12 0.73 -8.80
C GLU A 93 3.91 1.02 -9.68
N CYS A 94 3.34 0.02 -10.34
CA CYS A 94 2.14 0.19 -11.17
C CYS A 94 0.93 0.71 -10.37
N ILE A 95 0.81 0.34 -9.08
CA ILE A 95 -0.20 0.91 -8.18
C ILE A 95 0.14 2.35 -7.81
N ASP A 96 1.41 2.63 -7.49
CA ASP A 96 1.85 3.98 -7.12
C ASP A 96 1.64 4.97 -8.27
N TRP A 97 1.83 4.52 -9.51
CA TRP A 97 1.50 5.25 -10.73
C TRP A 97 0.01 5.59 -10.82
N CYS A 98 -0.86 4.61 -10.60
CA CYS A 98 -2.30 4.82 -10.64
C CYS A 98 -2.75 5.86 -9.59
N ARG A 99 -2.15 5.84 -8.39
CA ARG A 99 -2.41 6.83 -7.34
C ARG A 99 -1.99 8.24 -7.78
N ILE A 100 -0.77 8.41 -8.28
CA ILE A 100 -0.24 9.72 -8.70
C ILE A 100 -1.10 10.34 -9.79
N GLU A 101 -1.53 9.55 -10.78
CA GLU A 101 -2.37 10.07 -11.86
C GLU A 101 -3.74 10.54 -11.36
N GLN A 102 -4.34 9.81 -10.42
CA GLN A 102 -5.60 10.20 -9.80
C GLN A 102 -5.47 11.52 -9.01
N GLU A 103 -4.37 11.70 -8.26
CA GLU A 103 -4.11 12.95 -7.54
C GLU A 103 -3.99 14.14 -8.51
N ARG A 104 -3.26 13.96 -9.63
CA ARG A 104 -3.12 14.99 -10.68
C ARG A 104 -4.46 15.36 -11.32
N GLU A 105 -5.31 14.38 -11.61
CA GLU A 105 -6.63 14.63 -12.20
C GLU A 105 -7.55 15.36 -11.20
N SER A 106 -7.46 15.05 -9.91
CA SER A 106 -8.21 15.77 -8.86
C SER A 106 -7.80 17.25 -8.78
N GLU A 107 -6.49 17.54 -8.77
CA GLU A 107 -5.98 18.93 -8.75
C GLU A 107 -6.42 19.75 -9.97
N LEU A 108 -6.58 19.10 -11.13
CA LEU A 108 -7.07 19.73 -12.36
C LEU A 108 -8.59 20.00 -12.35
N LEU A 109 -9.37 19.16 -11.65
CA LEU A 109 -10.84 19.21 -11.64
C LEU A 109 -11.43 20.14 -10.58
N ASP A 110 -10.65 20.59 -9.60
CA ASP A 110 -11.09 21.55 -8.57
C ASP A 110 -11.54 22.93 -9.14
N GLY A 111 -11.45 23.15 -10.46
CA GLY A 111 -11.99 24.32 -11.17
C GLY A 111 -13.35 24.14 -11.85
N THR A 112 -13.83 22.92 -12.10
CA THR A 112 -15.12 22.68 -12.80
C THR A 112 -15.79 21.44 -12.21
N GLY A 113 -16.72 21.65 -11.29
CA GLY A 113 -17.31 20.65 -10.39
C GLY A 113 -18.16 19.53 -10.99
N VAL A 114 -17.72 18.85 -12.06
CA VAL A 114 -18.27 17.57 -12.50
C VAL A 114 -17.10 16.69 -12.96
N GLY A 115 -16.51 15.96 -12.02
CA GLY A 115 -15.44 15.00 -12.31
C GLY A 115 -16.03 13.72 -12.90
N ASP A 116 -15.73 13.50 -14.18
CA ASP A 116 -16.19 12.37 -14.99
C ASP A 116 -15.42 11.09 -14.60
N PHE A 117 -16.09 10.16 -13.90
CA PHE A 117 -15.83 8.72 -13.71
C PHE A 117 -14.39 8.15 -13.58
N ALA A 118 -13.38 8.93 -13.21
CA ALA A 118 -12.02 8.43 -13.03
C ALA A 118 -11.75 7.98 -11.57
N VAL A 119 -11.76 6.66 -11.37
CA VAL A 119 -11.14 5.89 -10.27
C VAL A 119 -11.24 6.44 -8.83
N ARG A 120 -12.35 7.09 -8.45
CA ARG A 120 -12.65 7.42 -7.03
C ARG A 120 -12.85 6.22 -6.10
N GLU A 121 -12.66 4.99 -6.58
CA GLU A 121 -12.94 3.74 -5.86
C GLU A 121 -11.67 2.91 -5.50
N TYR A 122 -10.48 3.52 -5.39
CA TYR A 122 -9.41 2.83 -4.67
C TYR A 122 -9.82 2.67 -3.20
N SER A 123 -9.70 1.44 -2.68
CA SER A 123 -9.87 1.20 -1.25
C SER A 123 -8.86 2.04 -0.45
N GLU A 124 -9.28 2.67 0.65
CA GLU A 124 -8.41 3.48 1.52
C GLU A 124 -7.15 2.70 1.93
N GLU A 125 -7.27 1.38 2.07
CA GLU A 125 -6.19 0.46 2.42
C GLU A 125 -5.05 0.43 1.40
N ILE A 126 -5.34 0.63 0.11
CA ILE A 126 -4.32 0.63 -0.94
C ILE A 126 -3.62 1.98 -0.97
N LEU A 127 -4.40 3.07 -0.89
CA LEU A 127 -3.86 4.41 -0.80
C LEU A 127 -2.94 4.54 0.41
N ALA A 128 -3.34 4.00 1.56
CA ALA A 128 -2.51 3.99 2.76
C ALA A 128 -1.24 3.13 2.61
N ALA A 129 -1.30 2.01 1.88
CA ALA A 129 -0.12 1.17 1.62
C ALA A 129 0.87 1.89 0.68
N SER A 130 0.37 2.49 -0.41
CA SER A 130 1.16 3.27 -1.36
C SER A 130 1.78 4.51 -0.73
N LEU A 131 1.03 5.23 0.11
CA LEU A 131 1.54 6.39 0.83
C LEU A 131 2.64 6.01 1.81
N ALA A 132 2.44 4.96 2.60
CA ALA A 132 3.47 4.45 3.50
C ALA A 132 4.72 3.99 2.75
N ARG A 133 4.57 3.29 1.61
CA ARG A 133 5.69 2.91 0.75
C ARG A 133 6.46 4.13 0.24
N ALA A 134 5.76 5.15 -0.26
CA ALA A 134 6.37 6.38 -0.74
C ALA A 134 7.18 7.09 0.35
N MET A 135 6.60 7.24 1.56
CA MET A 135 7.30 7.83 2.72
C MET A 135 8.60 7.08 3.07
N ILE A 136 8.57 5.75 3.02
CA ILE A 136 9.73 4.91 3.36
C ILE A 136 10.78 4.92 2.23
N MET A 137 10.35 4.92 0.97
CA MET A 137 11.23 4.88 -0.21
C MET A 137 11.91 6.21 -0.52
N ASP A 138 11.20 7.34 -0.37
CA ASP A 138 11.75 8.67 -0.67
C ASP A 138 12.85 9.08 0.30
N GLY A 139 12.89 8.46 1.50
CA GLY A 139 13.96 8.64 2.49
C GLY A 139 14.09 10.06 3.07
N ALA A 140 13.32 11.02 2.57
CA ALA A 140 13.38 12.43 2.95
C ALA A 140 12.82 12.69 4.37
N CYS A 141 11.87 11.86 4.82
CA CYS A 141 11.31 11.93 6.17
C CYS A 141 10.81 10.54 6.59
N GLN A 142 11.31 10.02 7.72
CA GLN A 142 10.75 8.81 8.32
C GLN A 142 9.38 9.14 8.93
N PRO A 143 8.32 8.35 8.66
CA PRO A 143 7.00 8.62 9.20
C PRO A 143 7.01 8.48 10.72
N TYR A 144 6.31 9.38 11.41
CA TYR A 144 6.10 9.25 12.85
C TYR A 144 5.30 7.97 13.15
N PHE A 145 5.55 7.34 14.29
CA PHE A 145 4.88 6.11 14.68
C PHE A 145 3.34 6.25 14.69
N ALA A 146 2.82 7.40 15.14
CA ALA A 146 1.40 7.72 15.09
C ALA A 146 0.82 7.74 13.67
N GLN A 147 1.60 8.19 12.67
CA GLN A 147 1.17 8.18 11.27
C GLN A 147 1.09 6.75 10.73
N LEU A 148 2.06 5.89 11.06
CA LEU A 148 2.04 4.47 10.69
C LEU A 148 0.85 3.73 11.31
N LEU A 149 0.54 4.00 12.58
CA LEU A 149 -0.65 3.48 13.26
C LEU A 149 -1.94 3.96 12.58
N HIS A 150 -2.00 5.24 12.19
CA HIS A 150 -3.14 5.77 11.45
C HIS A 150 -3.33 5.09 10.09
N LEU A 151 -2.26 4.93 9.31
CA LEU A 151 -2.28 4.31 7.97
C LEU A 151 -2.60 2.81 8.01
N SER A 152 -2.45 2.15 9.16
CA SER A 152 -2.75 0.72 9.34
C SER A 152 -4.06 0.45 10.10
N ARG A 153 -4.72 1.48 10.65
CA ARG A 153 -5.86 1.33 11.56
C ARG A 153 -7.00 0.47 11.02
N GLY A 154 -7.28 0.52 9.73
CA GLY A 154 -8.38 -0.22 9.07
C GLY A 154 -8.08 -1.70 8.80
N ARG A 155 -6.80 -2.11 8.85
CA ARG A 155 -6.39 -3.45 8.37
C ARG A 155 -6.71 -4.57 9.35
N GLN A 156 -7.16 -5.71 8.87
CA GLN A 156 -7.43 -6.90 9.67
C GLN A 156 -6.15 -7.51 10.25
N ALA A 157 -6.25 -8.00 11.48
CA ALA A 157 -5.19 -8.67 12.19
C ALA A 157 -5.78 -9.86 12.95
N THR A 158 -5.19 -11.05 12.79
CA THR A 158 -5.62 -12.25 13.52
C THR A 158 -5.26 -12.13 14.99
N ALA A 159 -4.03 -11.72 15.28
CA ALA A 159 -3.61 -11.33 16.62
C ALA A 159 -3.81 -9.81 16.77
N PRO A 160 -4.56 -9.31 17.76
CA PRO A 160 -4.84 -7.88 17.87
C PRO A 160 -3.56 -7.05 18.12
N VAL A 161 -2.52 -7.64 18.70
CA VAL A 161 -1.20 -7.02 18.89
C VAL A 161 -0.48 -6.69 17.58
N ASP A 162 -0.82 -7.36 16.47
CA ASP A 162 -0.25 -7.08 15.14
C ASP A 162 -0.66 -5.71 14.60
N LYS A 163 -1.68 -5.06 15.18
CA LYS A 163 -1.98 -3.64 14.91
C LYS A 163 -0.81 -2.72 15.28
N VAL A 164 0.04 -3.13 16.23
CA VAL A 164 1.25 -2.44 16.65
C VAL A 164 2.48 -3.09 16.03
N PHE A 165 2.67 -4.39 16.26
CA PHE A 165 3.87 -5.11 15.81
C PHE A 165 3.98 -5.20 14.28
N GLY A 166 2.84 -5.25 13.58
CA GLY A 166 2.76 -5.32 12.12
C GLY A 166 3.16 -4.04 11.40
N ILE A 167 3.38 -2.93 12.10
CA ILE A 167 3.97 -1.69 11.54
C ILE A 167 5.27 -1.27 12.22
N LEU A 168 5.66 -1.91 13.32
CA LEU A 168 6.83 -1.55 14.10
C LEU A 168 8.13 -1.58 13.28
N GLY A 169 8.26 -2.51 12.33
CA GLY A 169 9.43 -2.57 11.45
C GLY A 169 9.59 -1.37 10.51
N LEU A 170 8.60 -0.49 10.44
CA LEU A 170 8.64 0.76 9.65
C LEU A 170 8.91 1.99 10.52
N ALA A 171 8.87 1.85 11.85
CA ALA A 171 9.10 2.94 12.78
C ALA A 171 10.59 3.30 12.89
N SER A 172 10.90 4.43 13.53
CA SER A 172 12.29 4.80 13.84
C SER A 172 12.96 3.76 14.75
N ARG A 173 14.30 3.78 14.79
CA ARG A 173 15.07 2.83 15.63
C ARG A 173 14.71 2.95 17.11
N ASP A 174 14.54 4.17 17.61
CA ASP A 174 14.18 4.42 19.01
C ASP A 174 12.88 3.69 19.39
N ILE A 175 11.87 3.73 18.52
CA ILE A 175 10.61 3.01 18.73
C ILE A 175 10.78 1.49 18.64
N GLN A 176 11.58 1.01 17.69
CA GLN A 176 11.87 -0.41 17.55
C GLN A 176 12.64 -0.98 18.75
N GLU A 177 13.45 -0.16 19.42
CA GLU A 177 14.18 -0.51 20.65
C GLU A 177 13.29 -0.40 21.90
N ALA A 178 12.36 0.56 21.94
CA ALA A 178 11.43 0.77 23.05
C ALA A 178 10.34 -0.31 23.11
N ILE A 179 9.77 -0.70 21.95
CA ILE A 179 8.67 -1.66 21.87
C ILE A 179 9.19 -2.99 21.32
N ILE A 180 9.51 -3.93 22.21
CA ILE A 180 9.98 -5.26 21.80
C ILE A 180 8.77 -6.19 21.59
N PRO A 181 8.58 -6.78 20.39
CA PRO A 181 7.46 -7.69 20.15
C PRO A 181 7.48 -8.92 21.05
N ASP A 182 6.44 -9.06 21.88
CA ASP A 182 6.19 -10.23 22.71
C ASP A 182 4.72 -10.61 22.60
N TYR A 183 4.45 -11.74 21.93
CA TYR A 183 3.10 -12.25 21.70
C TYR A 183 2.46 -12.87 22.93
N ASN A 184 3.21 -13.03 24.03
CA ASN A 184 2.67 -13.49 25.31
C ASN A 184 2.17 -12.33 26.19
N LYS A 185 2.50 -11.07 25.84
CA LYS A 185 2.01 -9.89 26.58
C LYS A 185 0.50 -9.71 26.38
N PRO A 186 -0.24 -9.32 27.43
CA PRO A 186 -1.61 -8.87 27.29
C PRO A 186 -1.70 -7.68 26.33
N LEU A 187 -2.73 -7.65 25.47
CA LEU A 187 -2.96 -6.56 24.52
C LEU A 187 -2.93 -5.16 25.18
N ARG A 188 -3.50 -5.04 26.38
CA ARG A 188 -3.50 -3.79 27.16
C ARG A 188 -2.09 -3.24 27.35
N GLU A 189 -1.13 -4.08 27.68
CA GLU A 189 0.24 -3.64 27.94
C GLU A 189 0.91 -3.14 26.66
N VAL A 190 0.74 -3.88 25.56
CA VAL A 190 1.23 -3.47 24.24
C VAL A 190 0.63 -2.12 23.80
N LEU A 191 -0.65 -1.90 24.05
CA LEU A 191 -1.30 -0.63 23.72
C LEU A 191 -0.81 0.54 24.60
N VAL A 192 -0.53 0.29 25.88
CA VAL A 192 0.04 1.31 26.77
C VAL A 192 1.46 1.67 26.32
N GLU A 193 2.31 0.69 26.06
CA GLU A 193 3.67 0.89 25.51
C GLU A 193 3.62 1.72 24.22
N ALA A 194 2.79 1.32 23.26
CA ALA A 194 2.65 2.03 21.99
C ALA A 194 2.11 3.46 22.16
N THR A 195 1.19 3.68 23.09
CA THR A 195 0.61 5.01 23.34
C THR A 195 1.59 5.92 24.05
N THR A 196 2.39 5.39 24.98
CA THR A 196 3.46 6.12 25.67
C THR A 196 4.42 6.72 24.66
N GLU A 197 4.89 5.93 23.69
CA GLU A 197 5.80 6.40 22.63
C GLU A 197 5.19 7.40 21.64
N VAL A 198 3.86 7.53 21.62
CA VAL A 198 3.16 8.50 20.76
C VAL A 198 2.93 9.83 21.48
N ILE A 199 2.79 9.82 22.81
CA ILE A 199 2.33 10.97 23.60
C ILE A 199 3.46 11.63 24.39
N LEU A 200 4.38 10.84 24.97
CA LEU A 200 5.45 11.32 25.85
C LEU A 200 6.75 11.56 25.06
#